data_AF-A0A3S3NXX6-F1
#
_entry.id   AF-A0A3S3NXX6-F1
#
_cell.length_a   1.000
_cell.length_b   1.000
_cell.length_c   1.000
_cell.angle_alpha   90.00
_cell.angle_beta   90.00
_cell.angle_gamma   90.00
#
_symmetry.space_group_name_H-M   'P 1'
#
loop_
_entity.id
_entity.type
_entity.pdbx_description
1 polymer ?
#
loop_
_entity_poly.entity_id
_entity_poly.type
_entity_poly.pdbx_seq_one_letter_code
_entity_poly.pdbx_strand_id
1 'polypeptide(L)'
;MQYFVNKYAPGNEIYSEDPEKRACIDRMLYFDCGVFAATHIKTLVPLLYEGKFPSDYEINKNMENLRILDGFLAKYGFVTGPTLTLPDITMDAYARTMQVYDVEIFNFKNIARWFQALEDVLPDFKEINEENSKKRANVVVATLNDYVYAVGGYGGASRGWLSSGTVDNSEDNVQHLLAGAKMLDCVNIVVTCSDFIKSQLHSENALRNYAFVEMFGCADLQNFSLNYIHNNFIHIS
;
A
#
# COMPACT_ATOMS: atom_id res chain seq x y z
N MET A 1 -8.37 22.76 -8.05
CA MET A 1 -7.15 23.59 -8.18
C MET A 1 -7.37 24.90 -8.94
N GLN A 2 -8.09 24.90 -10.06
CA GLN A 2 -8.33 26.13 -10.87
C GLN A 2 -8.82 27.34 -10.05
N TYR A 3 -9.77 27.14 -9.13
CA TYR A 3 -10.25 28.19 -8.22
C TYR A 3 -9.14 28.84 -7.39
N PHE A 4 -8.20 28.04 -6.86
CA PHE A 4 -7.12 28.57 -6.02
C PHE A 4 -6.19 29.46 -6.83
N VAL A 5 -5.85 29.07 -8.05
CA VAL A 5 -5.01 29.91 -8.93
C VAL A 5 -5.77 31.19 -9.29
N ASN A 6 -7.01 31.08 -9.77
CA ASN A 6 -7.80 32.26 -10.14
C ASN A 6 -7.99 33.25 -8.97
N LYS A 7 -8.11 32.77 -7.73
CA LYS A 7 -8.35 33.62 -6.56
C LYS A 7 -7.07 34.17 -5.93
N TYR A 8 -6.04 33.34 -5.81
CA TYR A 8 -4.86 33.65 -5.00
C TYR A 8 -3.59 33.89 -5.83
N ALA A 9 -3.59 33.53 -7.11
CA ALA A 9 -2.48 33.75 -8.03
C ALA A 9 -2.98 34.08 -9.47
N PRO A 10 -3.81 35.12 -9.65
CA PRO A 10 -4.29 35.53 -10.98
C PRO A 10 -3.10 35.89 -11.89
N GLY A 11 -3.23 35.61 -13.20
CA GLY A 11 -2.17 35.78 -14.19
C GLY A 11 -1.01 34.78 -14.13
N ASN A 12 -1.01 33.81 -13.21
CA ASN A 12 0.06 32.81 -13.13
C ASN A 12 -0.02 31.79 -14.28
N GLU A 13 1.10 31.54 -14.96
CA GLU A 13 1.20 30.64 -16.11
C GLU A 13 0.81 29.19 -15.81
N ILE A 14 0.87 28.75 -14.53
CA ILE A 14 0.39 27.41 -14.10
C ILE A 14 -1.07 27.15 -14.50
N TYR A 15 -1.86 28.24 -14.59
CA TYR A 15 -3.20 28.27 -15.14
C TYR A 15 -3.43 29.58 -15.89
N SER A 16 -2.73 29.73 -17.02
CA SER A 16 -2.74 30.92 -17.89
C SER A 16 -4.13 31.51 -18.13
N GLU A 17 -4.25 32.84 -18.19
CA GLU A 17 -5.48 33.55 -18.58
C GLU A 17 -5.64 33.71 -20.10
N ASP A 18 -4.58 33.49 -20.88
CA ASP A 18 -4.66 33.40 -22.34
C ASP A 18 -5.64 32.26 -22.75
N PRO A 19 -6.68 32.54 -23.57
CA PRO A 19 -7.71 31.57 -23.88
C PRO A 19 -7.20 30.28 -24.55
N GLU A 20 -6.21 30.38 -25.43
CA GLU A 20 -5.69 29.22 -26.16
C GLU A 20 -4.86 28.31 -25.25
N LYS A 21 -3.95 28.90 -24.46
CA LYS A 21 -3.20 28.17 -23.44
C LYS A 21 -4.13 27.55 -22.40
N ARG A 22 -5.13 28.31 -21.92
CA ARG A 22 -6.10 27.82 -20.94
C ARG A 22 -6.91 26.65 -21.49
N ALA A 23 -7.35 26.72 -22.76
CA ALA A 23 -8.07 25.61 -23.40
C ALA A 23 -7.21 24.34 -23.49
N CYS A 24 -5.90 24.47 -23.74
CA CYS A 24 -4.98 23.34 -23.72
C CYS A 24 -4.83 22.73 -22.32
N ILE A 25 -4.76 23.56 -21.28
CA ILE A 25 -4.71 23.13 -19.87
C ILE A 25 -6.02 22.43 -19.48
N ASP A 26 -7.17 23.06 -19.74
CA ASP A 26 -8.49 22.51 -19.40
C ASP A 26 -8.73 21.17 -20.12
N ARG A 27 -8.37 21.06 -21.41
CA ARG A 27 -8.46 19.80 -22.15
C ARG A 27 -7.69 18.68 -21.45
N MET A 28 -6.49 18.96 -20.93
CA MET A 28 -5.69 17.95 -20.23
C MET A 28 -6.23 17.65 -18.84
N LEU A 29 -6.83 18.61 -18.13
CA LEU A 29 -7.55 18.34 -16.87
C LEU A 29 -8.78 17.44 -17.10
N TYR A 30 -9.51 17.63 -18.21
CA TYR A 30 -10.61 16.74 -18.58
C TYR A 30 -10.13 15.34 -18.96
N PHE A 31 -9.01 15.24 -19.69
CA PHE A 31 -8.37 13.96 -19.97
C PHE A 31 -7.94 13.25 -18.68
N ASP A 32 -7.31 13.97 -17.75
CA ASP A 32 -6.90 13.42 -16.46
C ASP A 32 -8.11 12.87 -15.70
N CYS A 33 -9.12 13.70 -15.42
CA CYS A 33 -10.30 13.30 -14.67
C CYS A 33 -11.08 12.16 -15.35
N GLY A 34 -11.33 12.27 -16.66
CA GLY A 34 -12.21 11.36 -17.39
C GLY A 34 -11.56 10.06 -17.86
N VAL A 35 -10.24 10.05 -18.00
CA VAL A 35 -9.51 8.89 -18.56
C VAL A 35 -8.44 8.42 -17.59
N PHE A 36 -7.46 9.27 -17.26
CA PHE A 36 -6.28 8.87 -16.51
C PHE A 36 -6.63 8.45 -15.08
N ALA A 37 -7.19 9.37 -14.29
CA ALA A 37 -7.66 9.16 -12.94
C ALA A 37 -8.78 8.12 -12.88
N ALA A 38 -9.78 8.20 -13.76
CA ALA A 38 -10.91 7.27 -13.77
C ALA A 38 -10.47 5.81 -13.99
N THR A 39 -9.49 5.57 -14.88
CA THR A 39 -8.93 4.23 -15.10
C THR A 39 -8.18 3.75 -13.87
N HIS A 40 -7.35 4.62 -13.30
CA HIS A 40 -6.55 4.31 -12.12
C HIS A 40 -7.41 4.00 -10.89
N ILE A 41 -8.44 4.80 -10.62
CA ILE A 41 -9.34 4.63 -9.46
C ILE A 41 -10.07 3.29 -9.54
N LYS A 42 -10.52 2.87 -10.72
CA LYS A 42 -11.15 1.55 -10.91
C LYS A 42 -10.22 0.39 -10.56
N THR A 43 -8.92 0.55 -10.77
CA THR A 43 -7.88 -0.42 -10.41
C THR A 43 -7.53 -0.35 -8.93
N LEU A 44 -7.40 0.86 -8.39
CA LEU A 44 -6.89 1.09 -7.03
C LEU A 44 -7.93 0.80 -5.94
N VAL A 45 -9.19 1.17 -6.13
CA VAL A 45 -10.23 1.07 -5.09
C VAL A 45 -10.46 -0.39 -4.65
N PRO A 46 -10.64 -1.37 -5.54
CA PRO A 46 -10.78 -2.78 -5.11
C PRO A 46 -9.54 -3.31 -4.39
N LEU A 47 -8.35 -2.89 -4.81
CA LEU A 47 -7.11 -3.26 -4.13
C LEU A 47 -7.08 -2.72 -2.69
N LEU A 48 -7.42 -1.45 -2.49
CA LEU A 48 -7.34 -0.80 -1.18
C LEU A 48 -8.42 -1.25 -0.19
N TYR A 49 -9.66 -1.47 -0.67
CA TYR A 49 -10.80 -1.73 0.21
C TYR A 49 -11.21 -3.20 0.27
N GLU A 50 -10.86 -4.00 -0.73
CA GLU A 50 -11.22 -5.42 -0.81
C GLU A 50 -10.00 -6.35 -0.85
N GLY A 51 -8.78 -5.82 -0.90
CA GLY A 51 -7.55 -6.62 -1.05
C GLY A 51 -7.42 -7.32 -2.41
N LYS A 52 -8.26 -6.95 -3.38
CA LYS A 52 -8.31 -7.59 -4.70
C LYS A 52 -7.23 -7.02 -5.61
N PHE A 53 -6.18 -7.80 -5.85
CA PHE A 53 -5.13 -7.42 -6.79
C PHE A 53 -5.67 -7.25 -8.22
N PRO A 54 -5.17 -6.24 -8.96
CA PRO A 54 -5.65 -5.98 -10.29
C PRO A 54 -5.18 -7.06 -11.27
N SER A 55 -6.03 -7.35 -12.24
CA SER A 55 -5.74 -8.26 -13.35
C SER A 55 -4.79 -7.63 -14.37
N ASP A 56 -4.17 -8.47 -15.21
CA ASP A 56 -3.35 -8.01 -16.34
C ASP A 56 -4.11 -7.04 -17.25
N TYR A 57 -5.43 -7.21 -17.39
CA TYR A 57 -6.25 -6.31 -18.19
C TYR A 57 -6.27 -4.88 -17.61
N GLU A 58 -6.46 -4.76 -16.30
CA GLU A 58 -6.51 -3.47 -15.59
C GLU A 58 -5.12 -2.81 -15.55
N ILE A 59 -4.07 -3.59 -15.33
CA ILE A 59 -2.69 -3.12 -15.39
C ILE A 59 -2.37 -2.60 -16.79
N ASN A 60 -2.70 -3.38 -17.84
CA ASN A 60 -2.44 -2.98 -19.23
C ASN A 60 -3.17 -1.69 -19.64
N LYS A 61 -4.38 -1.46 -19.11
CA LYS A 61 -5.13 -0.21 -19.33
C LYS A 61 -4.42 1.00 -18.71
N ASN A 62 -3.89 0.86 -17.50
CA ASN A 62 -3.08 1.92 -16.88
C ASN A 62 -1.76 2.14 -17.63
N MET A 63 -1.13 1.06 -18.12
CA MET A 63 0.08 1.15 -18.94
C MET A 63 -0.16 1.86 -20.29
N GLU A 64 -1.32 1.68 -20.91
CA GLU A 64 -1.74 2.44 -22.10
C GLU A 64 -1.82 3.94 -21.80
N ASN A 65 -2.42 4.31 -20.66
CA ASN A 65 -2.48 5.71 -20.22
C ASN A 65 -1.09 6.30 -19.93
N LEU A 66 -0.18 5.53 -19.34
CA LEU A 66 1.21 5.95 -19.12
C LEU A 66 1.97 6.14 -20.45
N ARG A 67 1.73 5.30 -21.47
CA ARG A 67 2.31 5.51 -22.82
C ARG A 67 1.81 6.81 -23.45
N ILE A 68 0.53 7.13 -23.27
CA ILE A 68 -0.05 8.38 -23.77
C ILE A 68 0.60 9.59 -23.06
N LEU A 69 0.71 9.53 -21.74
CA LEU A 69 1.39 10.56 -20.94
C LEU A 69 2.85 10.74 -21.36
N ASP A 70 3.61 9.64 -21.47
CA ASP A 70 5.02 9.68 -21.90
C ASP A 70 5.17 10.32 -23.29
N GLY A 71 4.21 10.09 -24.20
CA GLY A 71 4.16 10.74 -25.51
C GLY A 71 3.96 12.26 -25.46
N PHE A 72 3.10 12.77 -24.56
CA PHE A 72 2.97 14.21 -24.34
C PHE A 72 4.25 14.82 -23.76
N LEU A 73 4.83 14.14 -22.77
CA LEU A 73 6.06 14.58 -22.12
C LEU A 73 7.26 14.55 -23.06
N ALA A 74 7.31 13.60 -23.99
CA ALA A 74 8.34 13.54 -25.03
C ALA A 74 8.31 14.77 -25.94
N LYS A 75 7.11 15.30 -26.22
CA LYS A 75 6.93 16.44 -27.12
C LYS A 75 7.28 17.78 -26.47
N TYR A 76 6.93 17.97 -25.20
CA TYR A 76 6.94 19.29 -24.59
C TYR A 76 7.76 19.42 -23.30
N GLY A 77 8.05 18.32 -22.61
CA GLY A 77 8.72 18.34 -21.31
C GLY A 77 7.77 18.44 -20.10
N PHE A 78 6.63 19.10 -20.24
CA PHE A 78 5.49 19.05 -19.29
C PHE A 78 4.22 18.66 -20.05
N VAL A 79 3.13 18.38 -19.33
CA VAL A 79 1.92 17.77 -19.91
C VAL A 79 1.31 18.63 -21.04
N THR A 80 1.28 19.95 -20.88
CA THR A 80 0.63 20.86 -21.84
C THR A 80 1.61 21.74 -22.63
N GLY A 81 2.90 21.71 -22.31
CA GLY A 81 3.85 22.67 -22.86
C GLY A 81 5.24 22.61 -22.21
N PRO A 82 6.07 23.65 -22.42
CA PRO A 82 7.43 23.70 -21.89
C PRO A 82 7.53 24.09 -20.41
N THR A 83 6.41 24.46 -19.79
CA THR A 83 6.34 24.94 -18.40
C THR A 83 5.32 24.14 -17.61
N LEU A 84 5.54 24.07 -16.29
CA LEU A 84 4.64 23.41 -15.34
C LEU A 84 3.23 24.05 -15.34
N THR A 85 2.21 23.20 -15.36
CA THR A 85 0.79 23.57 -15.30
C THR A 85 0.00 22.67 -14.35
N LEU A 86 -1.27 23.00 -14.10
CA LEU A 86 -2.11 22.20 -13.21
C LEU A 86 -2.20 20.69 -13.55
N PRO A 87 -2.33 20.26 -14.83
CA PRO A 87 -2.28 18.85 -15.20
C PRO A 87 -1.02 18.13 -14.76
N ASP A 88 0.12 18.82 -14.68
CA ASP A 88 1.34 18.19 -14.22
C ASP A 88 1.22 17.74 -12.76
N ILE A 89 0.64 18.59 -11.92
CA ILE A 89 0.45 18.32 -10.49
C ILE A 89 -0.52 17.15 -10.29
N THR A 90 -1.64 17.12 -11.02
CA THR A 90 -2.66 16.09 -10.80
C THR A 90 -2.25 14.73 -11.30
N MET A 91 -1.67 14.70 -12.51
CA MET A 91 -1.26 13.45 -13.12
C MET A 91 -0.05 12.83 -12.42
N ASP A 92 0.83 13.63 -11.80
CA ASP A 92 1.96 13.15 -10.99
C ASP A 92 1.47 12.28 -9.83
N ALA A 93 0.49 12.78 -9.08
CA ALA A 93 -0.08 12.09 -7.92
C ALA A 93 -0.66 10.70 -8.30
N TYR A 94 -1.34 10.61 -9.44
CA TYR A 94 -1.89 9.35 -9.93
C TYR A 94 -0.81 8.42 -10.49
N ALA A 95 0.09 8.93 -11.32
CA ALA A 95 1.14 8.12 -11.94
C ALA A 95 2.04 7.46 -10.88
N ARG A 96 2.47 8.20 -9.84
CA ARG A 96 3.25 7.64 -8.72
C ARG A 96 2.50 6.58 -7.93
N THR A 97 1.18 6.71 -7.82
CA THR A 97 0.36 5.73 -7.09
C THR A 97 0.21 4.41 -7.84
N MET A 98 0.50 4.35 -9.15
CA MET A 98 0.47 3.10 -9.92
C MET A 98 1.52 2.08 -9.48
N GLN A 99 2.58 2.51 -8.78
CA GLN A 99 3.60 1.61 -8.22
C GLN A 99 3.05 0.68 -7.12
N VAL A 100 1.87 0.99 -6.56
CA VAL A 100 1.23 0.18 -5.51
C VAL A 100 0.83 -1.20 -6.03
N TYR A 101 0.63 -1.34 -7.34
CA TYR A 101 0.31 -2.62 -7.99
C TYR A 101 1.34 -2.97 -9.07
N ASP A 102 2.62 -2.76 -8.74
CA ASP A 102 3.80 -3.23 -9.49
C ASP A 102 3.93 -2.71 -10.93
N VAL A 103 3.41 -1.51 -11.19
CA VAL A 103 3.71 -0.82 -12.45
C VAL A 103 5.08 -0.14 -12.38
N GLU A 104 5.98 -0.55 -13.26
CA GLU A 104 7.34 0.01 -13.40
C GLU A 104 7.33 1.38 -14.12
N ILE A 105 6.76 2.41 -13.48
CA ILE A 105 6.59 3.74 -14.08
C ILE A 105 7.91 4.42 -14.49
N PHE A 106 9.01 4.10 -13.81
CA PHE A 106 10.33 4.67 -14.11
C PHE A 106 10.97 4.10 -15.39
N ASN A 107 10.40 3.06 -15.99
CA ASN A 107 10.83 2.59 -17.32
C ASN A 107 10.46 3.54 -18.45
N PHE A 108 9.50 4.45 -18.21
CA PHE A 108 9.11 5.51 -19.13
C PHE A 108 10.07 6.69 -18.97
N LYS A 109 10.98 6.86 -19.93
CA LYS A 109 12.07 7.83 -19.82
C LYS A 109 11.58 9.27 -19.65
N ASN A 110 10.50 9.66 -20.31
CA ASN A 110 10.01 11.04 -20.24
C ASN A 110 9.25 11.30 -18.94
N ILE A 111 8.55 10.29 -18.43
CA ILE A 111 7.92 10.32 -17.09
C ILE A 111 8.99 10.41 -16.00
N ALA A 112 10.04 9.58 -16.05
CA ALA A 112 11.12 9.62 -15.05
C ALA A 112 11.80 11.00 -15.00
N ARG A 113 12.13 11.57 -16.16
CA ARG A 113 12.66 12.94 -16.26
C ARG A 113 11.68 13.99 -15.71
N TRP A 114 10.39 13.86 -16.04
CA TRP A 114 9.35 14.80 -15.62
C TRP A 114 9.14 14.80 -14.10
N PHE A 115 9.18 13.64 -13.45
CA PHE A 115 9.14 13.54 -11.99
C PHE A 115 10.30 14.27 -11.32
N GLN A 116 11.52 14.15 -11.85
CA GLN A 116 12.66 14.90 -11.34
C GLN A 116 12.45 16.41 -11.54
N ALA A 117 12.00 16.83 -12.71
CA ALA A 117 11.72 18.23 -13.00
C ALA A 117 10.64 18.82 -12.08
N LEU A 118 9.64 18.03 -11.69
CA LEU A 118 8.61 18.45 -10.73
C LEU A 118 9.19 18.65 -9.33
N GLU A 119 10.04 17.74 -8.86
CA GLU A 119 10.70 17.86 -7.55
C GLU A 119 11.66 19.05 -7.48
N ASP A 120 12.31 19.38 -8.60
CA ASP A 120 13.20 20.55 -8.70
C ASP A 120 12.41 21.88 -8.66
N VAL A 121 11.21 21.91 -9.27
CA VAL A 121 10.35 23.11 -9.33
C VAL A 121 9.50 23.28 -8.07
N LEU A 122 9.11 22.17 -7.43
CA LEU A 122 8.28 22.14 -6.22
C LEU A 122 9.01 21.34 -5.14
N PRO A 123 9.94 21.95 -4.37
CA PRO A 123 10.73 21.24 -3.36
C PRO A 123 9.88 20.51 -2.32
N ASP A 124 8.73 21.09 -1.96
CA ASP A 124 7.76 20.49 -1.04
C ASP A 124 7.18 19.18 -1.58
N PHE A 125 7.17 18.95 -2.90
CA PHE A 125 6.76 17.67 -3.47
C PHE A 125 7.70 16.56 -3.06
N LYS A 126 9.00 16.84 -2.96
CA LYS A 126 9.96 15.84 -2.51
C LYS A 126 9.65 15.40 -1.08
N GLU A 127 9.42 16.34 -0.17
CA GLU A 127 9.08 16.05 1.22
C GLU A 127 7.74 15.29 1.32
N ILE A 128 6.68 15.78 0.67
CA ILE A 128 5.36 15.14 0.66
C ILE A 128 5.43 13.72 0.07
N ASN A 129 6.16 13.53 -1.02
CA ASN A 129 6.31 12.24 -1.67
C ASN A 129 7.16 11.28 -0.84
N GLU A 130 8.25 11.74 -0.24
CA GLU A 130 9.05 10.95 0.69
C GLU A 130 8.24 10.52 1.91
N GLU A 131 7.46 11.40 2.53
CA GLU A 131 6.56 11.05 3.63
C GLU A 131 5.47 10.04 3.22
N ASN A 132 4.83 10.24 2.07
CA ASN A 132 3.80 9.33 1.57
C ASN A 132 4.38 7.96 1.18
N SER A 133 5.62 7.91 0.70
CA SER A 133 6.33 6.65 0.44
C SER A 133 6.66 5.88 1.73
N LYS A 134 7.02 6.58 2.81
CA LYS A 134 7.27 6.00 4.15
C LYS A 134 6.03 5.40 4.79
N LYS A 135 4.83 5.86 4.42
CA LYS A 135 3.54 5.33 4.89
C LYS A 135 3.07 4.06 4.14
N ARG A 136 3.76 3.61 3.08
CA ARG A 136 3.38 2.46 2.22
C ARG A 136 4.25 1.21 2.46
N ALA A 137 4.43 0.81 3.71
CA ALA A 137 5.07 -0.48 4.03
C ALA A 137 4.02 -1.59 4.05
N ASN A 138 4.11 -2.55 3.11
CA ASN A 138 3.31 -3.77 3.15
C ASN A 138 4.15 -4.90 3.74
N VAL A 139 3.62 -5.55 4.77
CA VAL A 139 4.20 -6.74 5.39
C VAL A 139 3.32 -7.93 5.04
N VAL A 140 3.86 -8.90 4.30
CA VAL A 140 3.22 -10.19 4.06
C VAL A 140 3.87 -11.20 4.99
N VAL A 141 3.08 -11.95 5.75
CA VAL A 141 3.60 -13.02 6.59
C VAL A 141 3.13 -14.37 6.06
N ALA A 142 4.07 -15.29 5.79
CA ALA A 142 3.81 -16.62 5.28
C ALA A 142 4.40 -17.69 6.21
N THR A 143 3.88 -18.92 6.15
CA THR A 143 4.43 -20.07 6.89
C THR A 143 4.83 -21.19 5.94
N LEU A 144 6.02 -21.76 6.13
CA LEU A 144 6.47 -22.95 5.40
C LEU A 144 7.30 -23.82 6.35
N ASN A 145 6.95 -25.11 6.47
CA ASN A 145 7.67 -26.10 7.30
C ASN A 145 7.91 -25.65 8.75
N ASP A 146 6.88 -25.17 9.45
CA ASP A 146 6.95 -24.65 10.83
C ASP A 146 7.71 -23.34 11.02
N TYR A 147 8.14 -22.68 9.93
CA TYR A 147 8.80 -21.37 9.99
C TYR A 147 7.86 -20.24 9.56
N VAL A 148 7.98 -19.08 10.24
CA VAL A 148 7.31 -17.82 9.88
C VAL A 148 8.24 -16.95 9.05
N TYR A 149 7.76 -16.52 7.88
CA TYR A 149 8.46 -15.64 6.95
C TYR A 149 7.72 -14.30 6.89
N ALA A 150 8.30 -13.25 7.44
CA ALA A 150 7.83 -11.88 7.24
C ALA A 150 8.57 -11.27 6.03
N VAL A 151 7.84 -11.01 4.95
CA VAL A 151 8.34 -10.32 3.76
C VAL A 151 7.77 -8.90 3.80
N GLY A 152 8.61 -7.95 4.18
CA GLY A 152 8.31 -6.52 4.06
C GLY A 152 8.83 -5.99 2.72
N GLY A 153 7.98 -5.29 1.98
CA GLY A 153 8.37 -4.59 0.75
C GLY A 153 8.10 -3.09 0.85
N TYR A 154 9.11 -2.27 0.53
CA TYR A 154 8.92 -0.87 0.14
C TYR A 154 8.55 -0.85 -1.35
N GLY A 155 7.47 -0.13 -1.67
CA GLY A 155 6.70 -0.23 -2.92
C GLY A 155 7.45 -0.56 -4.20
N GLY A 156 6.83 -1.42 -5.03
CA GLY A 156 7.08 -1.64 -6.46
C GLY A 156 8.47 -2.06 -6.92
N ALA A 157 9.50 -2.04 -6.05
CA ALA A 157 10.89 -2.40 -6.36
C ALA A 157 11.49 -3.33 -5.29
N SER A 158 10.66 -4.09 -4.58
CA SER A 158 11.12 -5.04 -3.55
C SER A 158 11.52 -6.40 -4.14
N ARG A 159 12.38 -6.41 -5.16
CA ARG A 159 13.11 -7.64 -5.58
C ARG A 159 14.41 -7.87 -4.81
N GLY A 160 14.82 -6.93 -3.94
CA GLY A 160 16.17 -6.93 -3.35
C GLY A 160 16.31 -6.99 -1.83
N TRP A 161 15.24 -6.93 -1.04
CA TRP A 161 15.36 -6.82 0.42
C TRP A 161 14.54 -7.89 1.13
N LEU A 162 15.01 -9.13 0.99
CA LEU A 162 14.63 -10.24 1.85
C LEU A 162 15.47 -10.13 3.13
N SER A 163 14.96 -9.45 4.17
CA SER A 163 15.46 -9.72 5.51
C SER A 163 14.65 -10.89 6.07
N SER A 164 15.12 -12.11 5.84
CA SER A 164 14.62 -13.30 6.52
C SER A 164 15.02 -13.23 7.99
N GLY A 165 14.03 -13.10 8.87
CA GLY A 165 14.22 -13.28 10.31
C GLY A 165 13.62 -14.61 10.74
N THR A 166 14.35 -15.39 11.52
CA THR A 166 13.85 -16.61 12.17
C THR A 166 13.33 -16.24 13.56
N VAL A 167 12.09 -16.61 13.87
CA VAL A 167 11.55 -16.52 15.23
C VAL A 167 10.96 -17.87 15.56
N ASP A 168 11.58 -18.57 16.50
CA ASP A 168 11.06 -19.84 17.02
C ASP A 168 9.93 -19.57 18.02
N ASN A 169 8.91 -20.41 18.04
CA ASN A 169 7.86 -20.32 19.05
C ASN A 169 8.43 -20.69 20.42
N SER A 170 8.24 -19.80 21.39
CA SER A 170 8.55 -19.98 22.81
C SER A 170 7.38 -19.52 23.65
N GLU A 171 7.32 -19.95 24.91
CA GLU A 171 6.29 -19.47 25.84
C GLU A 171 6.29 -17.94 25.99
N ASP A 172 7.45 -17.31 25.85
CA ASP A 172 7.62 -15.86 26.01
C ASP A 172 7.10 -15.05 24.81
N ASN A 173 7.12 -15.61 23.60
CA ASN A 173 6.81 -14.88 22.37
C ASN A 173 5.53 -15.33 21.65
N VAL A 174 5.03 -16.54 21.91
CA VAL A 174 3.94 -17.14 21.12
C VAL A 174 2.63 -16.34 21.22
N GLN A 175 2.38 -15.71 22.36
CA GLN A 175 1.21 -14.84 22.55
C GLN A 175 1.33 -13.55 21.71
N HIS A 176 2.48 -12.88 21.77
CA HIS A 176 2.74 -11.69 20.94
C HIS A 176 2.67 -12.02 19.44
N LEU A 177 3.18 -13.19 19.05
CA LEU A 177 3.13 -13.69 17.68
C LEU A 177 1.70 -13.99 17.23
N LEU A 178 0.90 -14.64 18.07
CA LEU A 178 -0.52 -14.92 17.79
C LEU A 178 -1.32 -13.62 17.62
N ALA A 179 -1.08 -12.63 18.48
CA ALA A 179 -1.74 -11.33 18.40
C ALA A 179 -1.44 -10.62 17.07
N GLY A 180 -0.16 -10.55 16.70
CA GLY A 180 0.27 -9.97 15.42
C GLY A 180 -0.29 -10.74 14.21
N ALA A 181 -0.26 -12.08 14.26
CA ALA A 181 -0.80 -12.92 13.21
C ALA A 181 -2.31 -12.74 13.03
N LYS A 182 -3.06 -12.59 14.12
CA LYS A 182 -4.51 -12.35 14.07
C LYS A 182 -4.83 -10.97 13.50
N MET A 183 -4.05 -9.95 13.86
CA MET A 183 -4.21 -8.60 13.33
C MET A 183 -3.91 -8.52 11.82
N LEU A 184 -2.96 -9.32 11.35
CA LEU A 184 -2.53 -9.38 9.94
C LEU A 184 -3.27 -10.46 9.13
N ASP A 185 -4.31 -11.07 9.70
CA ASP A 185 -5.09 -12.18 9.11
C ASP A 185 -4.25 -13.34 8.56
N CYS A 186 -3.14 -13.64 9.23
CA CYS A 186 -2.20 -14.70 8.85
C CYS A 186 -2.66 -16.05 9.39
N VAL A 187 -3.68 -16.64 8.76
CA VAL A 187 -4.38 -17.86 9.21
C VAL A 187 -3.43 -19.00 9.60
N ASN A 188 -2.40 -19.26 8.80
CA ASN A 188 -1.48 -20.37 9.10
C ASN A 188 -0.64 -20.13 10.37
N ILE A 189 -0.21 -18.90 10.64
CA ILE A 189 0.54 -18.57 11.86
C ILE A 189 -0.38 -18.64 13.07
N VAL A 190 -1.64 -18.21 12.90
CA VAL A 190 -2.68 -18.37 13.92
C VAL A 190 -2.83 -19.85 14.28
N VAL A 191 -2.86 -20.75 13.29
CA VAL A 191 -2.92 -22.21 13.53
C VAL A 191 -1.66 -22.71 14.24
N THR A 192 -0.46 -22.40 13.73
CA THR A 192 0.81 -22.84 14.33
C THR A 192 0.98 -22.37 15.78
N CYS A 193 0.70 -21.09 16.06
CA CYS A 193 0.74 -20.54 17.42
C CYS A 193 -0.32 -21.20 18.31
N SER A 194 -1.51 -21.46 17.77
CA SER A 194 -2.57 -22.15 18.50
C SER A 194 -2.17 -23.56 18.90
N ASP A 195 -1.57 -24.32 18.01
CA ASP A 195 -1.15 -25.69 18.29
C ASP A 195 0.02 -25.73 19.29
N PHE A 196 0.95 -24.77 19.20
CA PHE A 196 1.98 -24.61 20.22
C PHE A 196 1.38 -24.33 21.60
N ILE A 197 0.44 -23.39 21.72
CA ILE A 197 -0.23 -23.06 23.00
C ILE A 197 -0.97 -24.28 23.55
N LYS A 198 -1.65 -25.08 22.71
CA LYS A 198 -2.27 -26.35 23.14
C LYS A 198 -1.22 -27.33 23.69
N SER A 199 -0.05 -27.42 23.05
CA SER A 199 1.01 -28.35 23.46
C SER A 199 1.68 -27.98 24.79
N GLN A 200 1.74 -26.67 25.10
CA GLN A 200 2.33 -26.14 26.33
C GLN A 200 1.30 -25.89 27.43
N LEU A 201 0.05 -26.33 27.26
CA LEU A 201 -0.99 -26.06 28.24
C LEU A 201 -0.77 -26.89 29.51
N HIS A 202 -0.64 -26.22 30.66
CA HIS A 202 -0.47 -26.83 31.97
C HIS A 202 -1.24 -26.05 33.05
N SER A 203 -1.38 -26.66 34.23
CA SER A 203 -2.20 -26.14 35.34
C SER A 203 -1.95 -24.67 35.68
N GLU A 204 -0.68 -24.26 35.69
CA GLU A 204 -0.25 -22.90 36.07
C GLU A 204 -0.45 -21.83 34.98
N ASN A 205 -0.65 -22.24 33.72
CA ASN A 205 -0.77 -21.31 32.59
C ASN A 205 -2.15 -21.34 31.91
N ALA A 206 -3.01 -22.32 32.24
CA ALA A 206 -4.27 -22.57 31.56
C ALA A 206 -5.24 -21.37 31.62
N LEU A 207 -5.38 -20.72 32.78
CA LEU A 207 -6.25 -19.55 32.95
C LEU A 207 -5.77 -18.35 32.14
N ARG A 208 -4.46 -18.07 32.20
CA ARG A 208 -3.82 -16.97 31.45
C ARG A 208 -3.99 -17.18 29.95
N ASN A 209 -3.72 -18.40 29.47
CA ASN A 209 -3.87 -18.73 28.06
C ASN A 209 -5.34 -18.68 27.61
N TYR A 210 -6.30 -19.15 28.42
CA TYR A 210 -7.73 -19.04 28.08
C TYR A 210 -8.18 -17.59 27.92
N ALA A 211 -7.87 -16.73 28.90
CA ALA A 211 -8.22 -15.31 28.86
C ALA A 211 -7.57 -14.57 27.68
N PHE A 212 -6.31 -14.91 27.37
CA PHE A 212 -5.60 -14.37 26.21
C PHE A 212 -6.30 -14.75 24.91
N VAL A 213 -6.68 -16.02 24.73
CA VAL A 213 -7.26 -16.54 23.48
C VAL A 213 -8.68 -16.02 23.24
N GLU A 214 -9.46 -15.82 24.31
CA GLU A 214 -10.79 -15.19 24.25
C GLU A 214 -10.72 -13.79 23.63
N MET A 215 -9.68 -13.00 23.95
CA MET A 215 -9.48 -11.66 23.41
C MET A 215 -9.27 -11.63 21.89
N PHE A 216 -8.73 -12.70 21.30
CA PHE A 216 -8.42 -12.80 19.87
C PHE A 216 -9.42 -13.65 19.07
N GLY A 217 -10.51 -14.12 19.70
CA GLY A 217 -11.61 -14.80 19.01
C GLY A 217 -11.20 -16.09 18.29
N CYS A 218 -10.23 -16.84 18.84
CA CYS A 218 -9.82 -18.14 18.28
C CYS A 218 -10.65 -19.27 18.93
N ALA A 219 -11.85 -19.50 18.39
CA ALA A 219 -12.85 -20.39 18.99
C ALA A 219 -12.34 -21.81 19.29
N ASP A 220 -11.57 -22.42 18.37
CA ASP A 220 -11.05 -23.78 18.57
C ASP A 220 -10.07 -23.87 19.73
N LEU A 221 -9.15 -22.90 19.83
CA LEU A 221 -8.18 -22.84 20.92
C LEU A 221 -8.85 -22.47 22.25
N GLN A 222 -9.87 -21.60 22.21
CA GLN A 222 -10.68 -21.23 23.37
C GLN A 222 -11.40 -22.45 23.93
N ASN A 223 -12.09 -23.21 23.07
CA ASN A 223 -12.80 -24.43 23.44
C ASN A 223 -11.85 -25.48 24.02
N PHE A 224 -10.68 -25.67 23.40
CA PHE A 224 -9.67 -26.59 23.92
C PHE A 224 -9.17 -26.19 25.31
N SER A 225 -8.83 -24.92 25.49
CA SER A 225 -8.31 -24.39 26.75
C SER A 225 -9.36 -24.48 27.87
N LEU A 226 -10.62 -24.17 27.57
CA LEU A 226 -11.74 -24.31 28.51
C LEU A 226 -11.96 -25.76 28.93
N ASN A 227 -11.95 -26.69 27.98
CA ASN A 227 -12.09 -28.12 28.27
C ASN A 227 -10.94 -28.64 29.14
N TYR A 228 -9.71 -28.17 28.91
CA TYR A 228 -8.57 -28.51 29.76
C TYR A 228 -8.77 -28.02 31.19
N ILE A 229 -9.22 -26.76 31.37
CA ILE A 229 -9.51 -26.18 32.69
C ILE A 229 -10.56 -27.01 33.42
N HIS A 230 -11.66 -27.38 32.75
CA HIS A 230 -12.72 -28.18 33.36
C HIS A 230 -12.24 -29.57 33.77
N ASN A 231 -11.46 -30.25 32.93
CA ASN A 231 -10.98 -31.59 33.20
C ASN A 231 -9.90 -31.65 34.30
N ASN A 232 -9.19 -30.53 34.54
CA ASN A 232 -8.11 -30.44 35.51
C ASN A 232 -8.43 -29.47 36.66
N PHE A 233 -9.70 -29.12 36.87
CA PHE A 233 -10.14 -28.01 37.74
C PHE A 233 -9.47 -27.98 39.12
N ILE A 234 -9.31 -29.14 39.76
CA ILE A 234 -8.70 -29.26 41.09
C ILE A 234 -7.19 -28.97 41.13
N HIS A 235 -6.53 -28.97 39.98
CA HIS A 235 -5.09 -28.78 39.83
C HIS A 235 -4.75 -27.41 39.21
N ILE A 236 -5.73 -26.65 38.74
CA ILE A 236 -5.52 -25.31 38.18
C ILE A 236 -5.08 -24.35 39.28
N SER A 237 -4.02 -23.57 39.02
CA SER A 237 -3.40 -22.64 39.97
C SER A 237 -3.03 -21.34 39.31
#